data_AF-A0A9D5PRA3-F1
#
_entry.id   AF-A0A9D5PRA3-F1
#
_cell.length_a   1.000
_cell.length_b   1.000
_cell.length_c   1.000
_cell.angle_alpha   90.00
_cell.angle_beta   90.00
_cell.angle_gamma   90.00
#
_symmetry.space_group_name_H-M   'P 1'
#
loop_
_entity.id
_entity.type
_entity.pdbx_description
1 polymer ?
#
loop_
_entity_poly.entity_id
_entity_poly.type
_entity_poly.pdbx_seq_one_letter_code
_entity_poly.pdbx_strand_id
1 'polypeptide(L)' 'MMAGLTSVKAATMREIANKLKMDQSYLAQALKLANIAPDIAKAIWENRHSETLTLDKLRKGIPESWEEQRKLFLS' A
#
# COMPACT_ATOMS: atom_id res chain seq x y z
N MET A 1 22.53 -10.38 13.93
CA MET A 1 21.23 -10.30 14.65
C MET A 1 20.26 -9.48 13.81
N MET A 2 19.43 -10.12 12.98
CA MET A 2 18.35 -9.45 12.23
C MET A 2 17.19 -10.44 12.05
N ALA A 3 16.43 -10.67 13.12
CA ALA A 3 15.23 -11.51 13.10
C ALA A 3 14.21 -10.93 14.10
N GLY A 4 13.59 -9.81 13.71
CA GLY A 4 12.63 -9.09 14.56
C GLY A 4 11.27 -8.83 13.91
N LEU A 5 11.02 -9.36 12.71
CA LEU A 5 9.76 -9.12 11.98
C LEU A 5 8.98 -10.40 11.62
N THR A 6 9.43 -11.58 12.05
CA THR A 6 8.74 -12.86 11.77
C THR A 6 7.68 -13.24 12.80
N SER A 7 7.50 -12.50 13.89
CA SER A 7 6.36 -12.72 14.78
C SER A 7 5.19 -11.88 14.29
N VAL A 8 4.47 -12.38 13.29
CA VAL A 8 3.12 -11.90 13.00
C VAL A 8 2.22 -12.37 14.14
N LYS A 9 2.29 -11.68 15.29
CA LYS A 9 1.09 -11.54 16.11
C LYS A 9 0.11 -10.80 15.21
N ALA A 10 -0.93 -11.49 14.75
CA ALA A 10 -1.99 -10.89 13.95
C ALA A 10 -2.68 -9.81 14.79
N ALA A 11 -2.14 -8.59 14.75
CA ALA A 11 -2.73 -7.44 15.41
C ALA A 11 -3.95 -7.02 14.60
N THR A 12 -5.08 -6.85 15.28
CA THR A 12 -6.29 -6.35 14.65
C THR A 12 -6.08 -4.91 14.18
N MET A 13 -6.81 -4.49 13.14
CA MET A 13 -6.78 -3.10 12.63
C MET A 13 -6.97 -2.07 13.75
N ARG A 14 -7.82 -2.38 14.73
CA ARG A 14 -8.10 -1.57 15.92
C ARG A 14 -6.89 -1.44 16.85
N GLU A 15 -6.16 -2.53 17.09
CA GLU A 15 -4.96 -2.51 17.92
C GLU A 15 -3.84 -1.70 17.28
N ILE A 16 -3.68 -1.82 15.96
CA ILE A 16 -2.69 -1.04 15.20
C ILE A 16 -3.06 0.46 15.24
N ALA A 17 -4.33 0.80 14.98
CA ALA A 17 -4.82 2.18 15.02
C ALA A 17 -4.62 2.82 16.41
N ASN A 18 -4.98 2.10 17.48
CA ASN A 18 -4.80 2.57 18.85
C ASN A 18 -3.32 2.78 19.21
N LYS A 19 -2.43 1.86 18.81
CA LYS A 19 -0.99 1.98 19.05
C LYS A 19 -0.38 3.17 18.32
N LEU A 20 -0.81 3.41 17.08
CA LEU A 20 -0.32 4.52 16.26
C LEU A 20 -1.03 5.85 16.54
N LYS A 21 -2.04 5.85 17.43
CA LYS A 21 -2.94 7.00 17.67
C LYS A 21 -3.53 7.57 16.37
N MET A 22 -3.84 6.68 15.44
CA MET A 22 -4.39 7.00 14.12
C MET A 22 -5.85 6.59 14.05
N ASP A 23 -6.61 7.32 13.24
CA ASP A 23 -7.97 6.91 12.87
C ASP A 23 -7.94 5.61 12.05
N GLN A 24 -8.96 4.75 12.22
CA GLN A 24 -9.02 3.46 11.52
C GLN A 24 -9.16 3.61 10.01
N SER A 25 -9.92 4.60 9.53
CA SER A 25 -10.05 4.88 8.10
C SER A 25 -8.72 5.39 7.53
N TYR A 26 -8.01 6.23 8.28
CA TYR A 26 -6.66 6.65 7.90
C TYR A 26 -5.68 5.48 7.83
N LEU A 27 -5.67 4.61 8.84
CA LEU A 27 -4.81 3.43 8.86
C LEU A 27 -5.12 2.48 7.70
N ALA A 28 -6.40 2.22 7.43
CA ALA A 28 -6.82 1.39 6.30
C ALA A 28 -6.34 1.98 4.96
N GLN A 29 -6.43 3.31 4.81
CA GLN A 29 -5.93 3.99 3.62
C GLN A 29 -4.40 3.90 3.50
N ALA A 30 -3.69 4.10 4.61
CA ALA A 30 -2.23 4.00 4.65
C ALA A 30 -1.75 2.58 4.31
N LEU A 31 -2.42 1.54 4.84
CA LEU A 31 -2.10 0.15 4.54
C LEU A 31 -2.39 -0.21 3.08
N LYS A 32 -3.49 0.30 2.50
CA LYS A 32 -3.74 0.14 1.05
C LYS A 32 -2.62 0.74 0.22
N LEU A 33 -2.17 1.95 0.56
CA LEU A 33 -1.06 2.60 -0.16
C LEU A 33 0.28 1.88 0.06
N ALA A 34 0.51 1.33 1.26
CA ALA A 34 1.69 0.52 1.56
C ALA A 34 1.72 -0.81 0.78
N ASN A 35 0.58 -1.26 0.24
CA ASN A 35 0.47 -2.48 -0.56
C ASN A 35 0.71 -2.27 -2.06
N ILE A 36 1.20 -1.10 -2.47
CA ILE A 36 1.62 -0.86 -3.86
C ILE A 36 2.81 -1.77 -4.22
N ALA A 37 2.79 -2.37 -5.41
CA ALA A 37 3.90 -3.17 -5.91
C ALA A 37 5.19 -2.32 -5.97
N PRO A 38 6.35 -2.82 -5.51
CA PRO A 38 7.58 -2.03 -5.38
C PRO A 38 8.04 -1.35 -6.68
N ASP A 39 7.83 -2.01 -7.81
CA ASP A 39 8.14 -1.51 -9.16
C ASP A 39 7.24 -0.33 -9.57
N ILE A 40 5.98 -0.33 -9.15
CA ILE A 40 5.06 0.80 -9.36
C ILE A 40 5.44 1.97 -8.45
N ALA A 41 5.73 1.72 -7.17
CA ALA A 41 6.21 2.76 -6.26
C ALA A 41 7.49 3.44 -6.79
N LYS A 42 8.39 2.63 -7.37
CA LYS A 42 9.59 3.11 -8.04
C LYS A 42 9.26 3.93 -9.30
N ALA A 43 8.32 3.47 -10.14
CA ALA A 43 7.89 4.24 -11.32
C ALA A 43 7.24 5.59 -10.96
N ILE A 44 6.49 5.68 -9.85
CA ILE A 44 5.99 6.96 -9.31
C ILE A 44 7.16 7.88 -8.98
N TRP A 45 8.13 7.38 -8.20
CA TRP A 45 9.31 8.14 -7.78
C TRP A 45 10.14 8.65 -8.96
N GLU A 46 10.28 7.83 -10.00
CA GLU A 46 11.09 8.15 -11.17
C GLU A 46 10.31 8.94 -12.24
N ASN A 47 9.07 9.33 -11.94
CA ASN A 47 8.17 10.01 -12.88
C ASN A 47 7.99 9.24 -14.21
N ARG A 48 8.10 7.90 -14.16
CA ARG A 48 7.92 6.97 -15.29
C ARG A 48 6.63 6.16 -15.18
N HIS A 49 5.70 6.64 -14.36
CA HIS A 49 4.39 6.02 -14.24
C HIS A 49 3.55 6.29 -15.48
N SER A 50 2.67 5.36 -15.83
CA SER A 50 1.73 5.53 -16.93
C SER A 50 0.69 6.62 -16.62
N GLU A 51 0.10 7.23 -17.65
CA GLU A 51 -1.00 8.20 -17.49
C GLU A 51 -2.21 7.61 -16.76
N THR A 52 -2.33 6.29 -16.73
CA THR A 52 -3.43 5.59 -16.04
C THR A 52 -3.24 5.56 -14.53
N LEU A 53 -2.05 5.87 -13.99
CA LEU A 53 -1.76 5.92 -12.56
C LEU A 53 -1.91 7.36 -12.03
N THR A 54 -3.10 7.67 -11.53
CA THR A 54 -3.42 8.98 -10.93
C THR A 54 -3.64 8.87 -9.42
N LEU A 55 -3.44 9.99 -8.71
CA LEU A 55 -3.76 10.09 -7.28
C LEU A 55 -5.23 9.76 -6.96
N ASP A 56 -6.15 10.07 -7.88
CA ASP A 56 -7.57 9.72 -7.73
C ASP A 56 -7.81 8.21 -7.74
N LYS A 57 -7.14 7.46 -8.63
CA LYS A 57 -7.23 6.00 -8.64
C LYS A 57 -6.63 5.38 -7.37
N LEU A 58 -5.48 5.89 -6.93
CA LEU A 58 -4.85 5.44 -5.68
C LEU A 58 -5.77 5.67 -4.47
N ARG A 59 -6.57 6.74 -4.47
CA ARG A 59 -7.54 7.04 -3.40
C ARG A 59 -8.78 6.17 -3.45
N LYS A 60 -9.30 5.84 -4.64
CA LYS A 60 -10.47 4.95 -4.82
C LYS A 60 -10.18 3.51 -4.40
N GLY A 61 -8.92 3.11 -4.42
CA GLY A 61 -8.44 1.80 -4.01
C GLY A 61 -7.69 1.11 -5.13
N ILE A 62 -6.70 0.31 -4.74
CA ILE A 62 -5.89 -0.48 -5.67
C ILE A 62 -6.22 -1.97 -5.47
N PRO A 63 -6.08 -2.81 -6.50
CA PRO A 63 -6.18 -4.25 -6.34
C PRO A 63 -5.19 -4.76 -5.29
N GLU A 64 -5.57 -5.80 -4.54
CA GLU A 64 -4.67 -6.43 -3.58
C GLU A 64 -3.55 -7.21 -4.27
N SER A 65 -3.83 -7.79 -5.44
CA SER A 65 -2.86 -8.53 -6.25
C SER A 65 -1.90 -7.59 -6.96
N TRP A 66 -0.60 -7.75 -6.71
CA TRP A 66 0.44 -7.02 -7.43
C TRP A 66 0.44 -7.32 -8.94
N GLU A 67 0.03 -8.50 -9.38
CA GLU A 67 -0.09 -8.79 -10.81
C GLU A 67 -1.19 -7.96 -11.47
N GLU A 68 -2.33 -7.80 -10.80
CA GLU A 68 -3.42 -6.93 -11.28
C GLU A 68 -3.01 -5.46 -11.25
N GLN A 69 -2.29 -5.03 -10.20
CA GLN A 69 -1.72 -3.69 -10.14
C GLN A 69 -0.79 -3.42 -11.34
N ARG A 70 0.11 -4.35 -11.68
CA ARG A 70 1.01 -4.21 -12.84
C ARG A 70 0.24 -4.12 -14.15
N LYS A 71 -0.77 -4.95 -14.35
CA LYS A 71 -1.65 -4.90 -15.53
C LYS A 71 -2.38 -3.57 -15.68
N LEU A 72 -2.71 -2.90 -14.57
CA LEU A 72 -3.43 -1.62 -14.59
C LEU A 72 -2.52 -0.40 -14.70
N PHE A 73 -1.30 -0.46 -14.15
CA PHE A 73 -0.44 0.70 -13.93
C PHE A 73 0.89 0.68 -14.69
N LEU A 74 1.33 -0.48 -15.20
CA LEU A 74 2.56 -0.63 -15.98
C LEU A 74 2.31 -1.13 -17.42
N SER A 75 1.05 -1.21 -17.86
CA SER A 75 0.69 -1.54 -19.25
C SER A 75 0.97 -0.39 -20.20
#